data_AF-A0A958QNS8-F1
#
_entry.id   AF-A0A958QNS8-F1
#
_cell.length_a   1.000
_cell.length_b   1.000
_cell.length_c   1.000
_cell.angle_alpha   90.00
_cell.angle_beta   90.00
_cell.angle_gamma   90.00
#
_symmetry.space_group_name_H-M   'P 1'
#
loop_
_entity.id
_entity.type
_entity.pdbx_description
1 polymer ?
#
loop_
_entity_poly.entity_id
_entity_poly.type
_entity_poly.pdbx_seq_one_letter_code
_entity_poly.pdbx_strand_id
1 'polypeptide(L)'
;MKKLIAYTSVLLALTQCTSSDKPAKEVSNSKSSTNASWANRMKGMADGLQELMPYVYSRQEFSDENNKGSVKKLISNFETSVEVVPQHAGEDMLGKDPLIQFAIVRLKSNTRHALKAFNEGHVEFSRNVLRENLGLCFSCHTTTQFGPENNFTTAKLSSNFRMQPSEKAEYYVATRQFNRAIEVLSETLRTPGSLMDDPHEQVAALKKYLSLQVRVKKDPSAAASLLQSFLNNKNLPYFIATDGESWMKSLLEWQREPKANGQSFKKAQALLRKAKFKQGNQGYQSAFIEYLRASSLLHDGLRETKDPVAQAKIYQLLGQSYETLSETGTWDLPEFYFEACVRTAPKTPVAKQCFKEFERSVVLGFSGSAGIFIPKEERVRMSELKLLSGLK
;
A
#
# COMPACT_ATOMS: atom_id res chain seq x y z
N MET A 1 21.23 -61.40 -29.72
CA MET A 1 21.11 -61.47 -28.24
C MET A 1 20.14 -60.38 -27.79
N LYS A 2 18.93 -60.77 -27.39
CA LYS A 2 17.87 -59.87 -26.89
C LYS A 2 18.10 -59.62 -25.40
N LYS A 3 18.08 -58.37 -24.94
CA LYS A 3 17.98 -58.04 -23.51
C LYS A 3 16.59 -57.43 -23.24
N LEU A 4 15.79 -58.18 -22.48
CA LEU A 4 14.58 -57.71 -21.82
C LEU A 4 14.98 -56.79 -20.66
N ILE A 5 14.30 -55.65 -20.52
CA ILE A 5 14.29 -54.84 -19.31
C ILE A 5 12.87 -54.90 -18.75
N ALA A 6 12.73 -55.49 -17.57
CA ALA A 6 11.47 -55.60 -16.84
C ALA A 6 11.26 -54.35 -15.98
N TYR A 7 10.11 -53.70 -16.13
CA TYR A 7 9.64 -52.62 -15.26
C TYR A 7 8.89 -53.22 -14.06
N THR A 8 9.40 -52.97 -12.86
CA THR A 8 8.71 -53.26 -11.59
C THR A 8 7.92 -52.03 -11.17
N SER A 9 6.60 -52.15 -11.11
CA SER A 9 5.70 -51.12 -10.60
C SER A 9 5.57 -51.29 -9.08
N VAL A 10 5.95 -50.26 -8.32
CA VAL A 10 5.73 -50.18 -6.87
C VAL A 10 4.44 -49.41 -6.64
N LEU A 11 3.39 -50.09 -6.19
CA LEU A 11 2.20 -49.46 -5.63
C LEU A 11 2.49 -49.03 -4.19
N LEU A 12 2.50 -47.72 -3.93
CA LEU A 12 2.38 -47.18 -2.57
C LEU A 12 0.90 -46.94 -2.25
N ALA A 13 0.39 -47.65 -1.26
CA ALA A 13 -0.90 -47.38 -0.63
C ALA A 13 -0.73 -46.23 0.38
N LEU A 14 -1.42 -45.10 0.16
CA LEU A 14 -1.53 -44.01 1.11
C LEU A 14 -2.79 -44.19 1.95
N THR A 15 -2.59 -44.46 3.25
CA THR A 15 -3.64 -44.44 4.27
C THR A 15 -3.93 -42.99 4.68
N GLN A 16 -5.16 -42.54 4.43
CA GLN A 16 -5.66 -41.25 4.94
C GLN A 16 -6.13 -41.42 6.39
N CYS A 17 -5.49 -40.73 7.32
CA CYS A 17 -6.02 -40.50 8.67
C CYS A 17 -6.88 -39.23 8.65
N THR A 18 -8.17 -39.37 8.92
CA THR A 18 -9.09 -38.25 9.18
C THR A 18 -9.14 -38.01 10.69
N SER A 19 -8.58 -36.89 11.16
CA SER A 19 -8.79 -36.42 12.54
C SER A 19 -10.10 -35.62 12.59
N SER A 20 -11.03 -36.10 13.42
CA SER A 20 -12.29 -35.42 13.73
C SER A 20 -12.06 -34.41 14.86
N ASP A 21 -12.09 -33.12 14.53
CA ASP A 21 -12.06 -32.03 15.52
C ASP A 21 -13.47 -31.73 16.03
N LYS A 22 -13.63 -31.74 17.35
CA LYS A 22 -14.86 -31.35 18.06
C LYS A 22 -15.08 -29.83 17.96
N PRO A 23 -16.32 -29.35 17.81
CA PRO A 23 -16.60 -27.91 17.82
C PRO A 23 -16.49 -27.35 19.24
N ALA A 24 -15.68 -26.29 19.38
CA ALA A 24 -15.58 -25.52 20.60
C ALA A 24 -16.87 -24.70 20.83
N LYS A 25 -17.35 -24.69 22.07
CA LYS A 25 -18.51 -23.90 22.53
C LYS A 25 -18.30 -22.41 22.27
N GLU A 26 -19.26 -21.79 21.61
CA GLU A 26 -19.38 -20.34 21.48
C GLU A 26 -19.58 -19.68 22.85
N VAL A 27 -18.61 -18.87 23.26
CA VAL A 27 -18.77 -17.88 24.32
C VAL A 27 -19.24 -16.59 23.65
N SER A 28 -20.53 -16.30 23.76
CA SER A 28 -21.14 -15.06 23.28
C SER A 28 -20.64 -13.88 24.12
N ASN A 29 -19.69 -13.12 23.59
CA ASN A 29 -19.20 -11.89 24.20
C ASN A 29 -19.69 -10.69 23.37
N SER A 30 -20.38 -9.76 24.04
CA SER A 30 -21.08 -8.59 23.49
C SER A 30 -20.16 -7.46 22.99
N LYS A 31 -19.21 -7.75 22.09
CA LYS A 31 -18.37 -6.77 21.36
C LYS A 31 -18.87 -6.46 19.94
N SER A 32 -20.16 -6.67 19.67
CA SER A 32 -20.73 -6.71 18.32
C SER A 32 -20.97 -5.34 17.66
N SER A 33 -21.13 -4.24 18.42
CA SER A 33 -21.59 -2.96 17.85
C SER A 33 -20.51 -2.15 17.10
N THR A 34 -19.23 -2.23 17.51
CA THR A 34 -18.16 -1.43 16.89
C THR A 34 -17.69 -2.02 15.57
N ASN A 35 -17.52 -3.34 15.49
CA ASN A 35 -17.06 -4.05 14.29
C ASN A 35 -18.08 -4.04 13.15
N ALA A 36 -19.37 -4.20 13.47
CA ALA A 36 -20.44 -4.04 12.48
C ALA A 36 -20.42 -2.63 11.85
N SER A 37 -20.04 -1.60 12.62
CA SER A 37 -19.95 -0.24 12.11
C SER A 37 -18.81 -0.03 11.11
N TRP A 38 -17.62 -0.63 11.32
CA TRP A 38 -16.48 -0.47 10.41
C TRP A 38 -16.72 -1.14 9.06
N ALA A 39 -17.12 -2.41 9.05
CA ALA A 39 -17.38 -3.15 7.82
C ALA A 39 -18.47 -2.46 6.98
N ASN A 40 -19.55 -1.97 7.63
CA ASN A 40 -20.61 -1.23 6.95
C ASN A 40 -20.12 0.09 6.35
N ARG A 41 -19.24 0.82 7.05
CA ARG A 41 -18.62 2.06 6.54
C ARG A 41 -17.72 1.80 5.33
N MET A 42 -16.85 0.78 5.42
CA MET A 42 -16.01 0.39 4.29
C MET A 42 -16.84 -0.07 3.09
N LYS A 43 -17.94 -0.79 3.34
CA LYS A 43 -18.89 -1.16 2.30
C LYS A 43 -19.52 0.07 1.64
N GLY A 44 -19.99 1.05 2.42
CA GLY A 44 -20.56 2.28 1.88
C GLY A 44 -19.58 3.07 1.01
N MET A 45 -18.32 3.19 1.43
CA MET A 45 -17.29 3.81 0.60
C MET A 45 -17.03 3.01 -0.68
N ALA A 46 -17.00 1.67 -0.61
CA ALA A 46 -16.77 0.84 -1.77
C ALA A 46 -17.94 0.88 -2.77
N ASP A 47 -19.19 0.92 -2.29
CA ASP A 47 -20.38 1.10 -3.11
C ASP A 47 -20.34 2.48 -3.81
N GLY A 48 -20.04 3.56 -3.09
CA GLY A 48 -19.88 4.90 -3.67
C GLY A 48 -18.74 4.99 -4.68
N LEU A 49 -17.62 4.31 -4.40
CA LEU A 49 -16.51 4.21 -5.35
C LEU A 49 -16.96 3.49 -6.64
N GLN A 50 -17.63 2.34 -6.52
CA GLN A 50 -18.10 1.55 -7.66
C GLN A 50 -19.03 2.36 -8.58
N GLU A 51 -19.91 3.18 -8.01
CA GLU A 51 -20.80 4.05 -8.79
C GLU A 51 -20.07 5.21 -9.47
N LEU A 52 -19.02 5.73 -8.83
CA LEU A 52 -18.26 6.90 -9.30
C LEU A 52 -17.20 6.54 -10.36
N MET A 53 -16.63 5.33 -10.33
CA MET A 53 -15.53 4.92 -11.22
C MET A 53 -15.82 5.03 -12.72
N PRO A 54 -17.01 4.65 -13.24
CA PRO A 54 -17.34 4.83 -14.66
C PRO A 54 -17.08 6.25 -15.18
N TYR A 55 -17.37 7.25 -14.34
CA TYR A 55 -17.14 8.66 -14.66
C TYR A 55 -15.69 9.04 -14.45
N VAL A 56 -15.11 8.74 -13.27
CA VAL A 56 -13.77 9.21 -12.91
C VAL A 56 -12.67 8.77 -13.89
N TYR A 57 -12.84 7.64 -14.56
CA TYR A 57 -11.88 7.16 -15.57
C TYR A 57 -12.27 7.45 -17.01
N SER A 58 -13.43 8.07 -17.25
CA SER A 58 -13.81 8.56 -18.58
C SER A 58 -13.86 10.08 -18.55
N ARG A 59 -12.84 10.73 -19.11
CA ARG A 59 -12.79 12.19 -19.24
C ARG A 59 -14.07 12.73 -19.88
N GLN A 60 -14.52 12.08 -20.95
CA GLN A 60 -15.74 12.43 -21.67
C GLN A 60 -16.96 12.36 -20.75
N GLU A 61 -17.22 11.22 -20.11
CA GLU A 61 -18.41 11.02 -19.27
C GLU A 61 -18.40 11.94 -18.05
N PHE A 62 -17.24 12.19 -17.45
CA PHE A 62 -17.11 13.08 -16.28
C PHE A 62 -17.37 14.55 -16.61
N SER A 63 -17.04 14.97 -17.84
CA SER A 63 -17.21 16.36 -18.31
C SER A 63 -18.49 16.63 -19.09
N ASP A 64 -19.27 15.59 -19.41
CA ASP A 64 -20.53 15.73 -20.16
C ASP A 64 -21.54 16.51 -19.31
N GLU A 65 -22.13 17.57 -19.89
CA GLU A 65 -23.11 18.38 -19.18
C GLU A 65 -24.38 17.61 -18.81
N ASN A 66 -24.76 16.60 -19.61
CA ASN A 66 -25.90 15.73 -19.29
C ASN A 66 -25.63 14.88 -18.03
N ASN A 67 -24.36 14.60 -17.74
CA ASN A 67 -23.95 13.82 -16.58
C ASN A 67 -23.64 14.67 -15.34
N LYS A 68 -23.51 15.99 -15.46
CA LYS A 68 -23.01 16.87 -14.39
C LYS A 68 -23.80 16.75 -13.09
N GLY A 69 -25.12 16.69 -13.16
CA GLY A 69 -25.98 16.49 -11.98
C GLY A 69 -25.74 15.14 -11.30
N SER A 70 -25.61 14.06 -12.09
CA SER A 70 -25.32 12.71 -11.59
C SER A 70 -23.93 12.62 -10.98
N VAL A 71 -22.90 13.12 -11.66
CA VAL A 71 -21.51 13.13 -11.18
C VAL A 71 -21.41 13.92 -9.87
N LYS A 72 -21.99 15.12 -9.79
CA LYS A 72 -22.03 15.91 -8.56
C LYS A 72 -22.66 15.13 -7.40
N LYS A 73 -23.79 14.46 -7.64
CA LYS A 73 -24.48 13.65 -6.64
C LYS A 73 -23.61 12.47 -6.18
N LEU A 74 -22.93 11.79 -7.10
CA LEU A 74 -22.04 10.66 -6.77
C LEU A 74 -20.83 11.11 -5.95
N ILE A 75 -20.20 12.24 -6.31
CA ILE A 75 -19.09 12.81 -5.51
C ILE A 75 -19.57 13.17 -4.10
N SER A 76 -20.75 13.79 -3.99
CA SER A 76 -21.34 14.16 -2.69
C SER A 76 -21.68 12.93 -1.85
N ASN A 77 -22.24 11.88 -2.45
CA ASN A 77 -22.54 10.62 -1.75
C ASN A 77 -21.26 9.94 -1.25
N PHE A 78 -20.21 9.94 -2.08
CA PHE A 78 -18.90 9.40 -1.70
C PHE A 78 -18.27 10.21 -0.56
N GLU A 79 -18.28 11.54 -0.65
CA GLU A 79 -17.83 12.43 0.43
C GLU A 79 -18.57 12.17 1.75
N THR A 80 -19.90 12.05 1.71
CA THR A 80 -20.71 11.70 2.89
C THR A 80 -20.31 10.35 3.48
N SER A 81 -20.02 9.36 2.64
CA SER A 81 -19.61 8.01 3.06
C SER A 81 -18.23 8.02 3.75
N VAL A 82 -17.33 8.89 3.29
CA VAL A 82 -16.01 9.10 3.88
C VAL A 82 -16.11 9.91 5.19
N GLU A 83 -16.95 10.95 5.22
CA GLU A 83 -17.10 11.85 6.37
C GLU A 83 -17.57 11.15 7.64
N VAL A 84 -18.47 10.19 7.50
CA VAL A 84 -19.00 9.46 8.64
C VAL A 84 -17.95 8.54 9.28
N VAL A 85 -16.84 8.25 8.62
CA VAL A 85 -15.78 7.39 9.18
C VAL A 85 -15.06 8.15 10.32
N PRO A 86 -15.11 7.66 11.57
CA PRO A 86 -14.40 8.30 12.67
C PRO A 86 -12.88 8.31 12.44
N GLN A 87 -12.20 9.33 12.96
CA GLN A 87 -10.75 9.47 12.81
C GLN A 87 -9.96 8.31 13.45
N HIS A 88 -10.49 7.77 14.55
CA HIS A 88 -9.93 6.63 15.30
C HIS A 88 -10.56 5.29 14.87
N ALA A 89 -11.23 5.26 13.73
CA ALA A 89 -11.85 4.04 13.24
C ALA A 89 -10.78 3.00 12.90
N GLY A 90 -10.99 1.77 13.34
CA GLY A 90 -10.06 0.67 13.12
C GLY A 90 -8.94 0.55 14.15
N GLU A 91 -8.76 1.48 15.09
CA GLU A 91 -7.71 1.37 16.13
C GLU A 91 -7.81 0.08 16.95
N ASP A 92 -9.03 -0.33 17.29
CA ASP A 92 -9.28 -1.59 18.01
C ASP A 92 -8.84 -2.84 17.23
N MET A 93 -8.85 -2.76 15.90
CA MET A 93 -8.57 -3.88 14.99
C MET A 93 -7.12 -3.88 14.51
N LEU A 94 -6.59 -2.70 14.23
CA LEU A 94 -5.33 -2.49 13.53
C LEU A 94 -4.25 -1.92 14.46
N GLY A 95 -4.60 -1.61 15.71
CA GLY A 95 -3.72 -0.95 16.67
C GLY A 95 -3.63 0.55 16.41
N LYS A 96 -2.69 1.20 17.09
CA LYS A 96 -2.44 2.65 16.96
C LYS A 96 -1.66 3.00 15.70
N ASP A 97 -1.93 2.33 14.59
CA ASP A 97 -1.24 2.59 13.33
C ASP A 97 -1.77 3.90 12.70
N PRO A 98 -0.94 4.95 12.57
CA PRO A 98 -1.39 6.24 12.03
C PRO A 98 -1.79 6.16 10.55
N LEU A 99 -1.49 5.07 9.84
CA LEU A 99 -1.84 4.89 8.42
C LEU A 99 -3.34 5.07 8.16
N ILE A 100 -4.20 4.54 9.02
CA ILE A 100 -5.66 4.58 8.82
C ILE A 100 -6.16 6.00 9.02
N GLN A 101 -5.71 6.64 10.09
CA GLN A 101 -6.01 8.03 10.37
C GLN A 101 -5.56 8.93 9.21
N PHE A 102 -4.31 8.74 8.75
CA PHE A 102 -3.76 9.44 7.59
C PHE A 102 -4.66 9.26 6.36
N ALA A 103 -4.97 8.01 6.00
CA ALA A 103 -5.77 7.69 4.83
C ALA A 103 -7.18 8.30 4.92
N ILE A 104 -7.85 8.21 6.08
CA ILE A 104 -9.19 8.79 6.28
C ILE A 104 -9.16 10.31 6.18
N VAL A 105 -8.23 10.97 6.89
CA VAL A 105 -8.11 12.44 6.87
C VAL A 105 -7.82 12.93 5.46
N ARG A 106 -6.91 12.27 4.74
CA ARG A 106 -6.60 12.63 3.36
C ARG A 106 -7.77 12.37 2.43
N LEU A 107 -8.48 11.26 2.57
CA LEU A 107 -9.65 10.93 1.77
C LEU A 107 -10.77 11.97 1.98
N LYS A 108 -11.02 12.41 3.22
CA LYS A 108 -11.96 13.50 3.53
C LYS A 108 -11.55 14.80 2.85
N SER A 109 -10.29 15.20 3.00
CA SER A 109 -9.79 16.43 2.38
C SER A 109 -9.89 16.38 0.86
N ASN A 110 -9.44 15.29 0.24
CA ASN A 110 -9.45 15.12 -1.21
C ASN A 110 -10.89 15.12 -1.77
N THR A 111 -11.82 14.40 -1.15
CA THR A 111 -13.21 14.34 -1.62
C THR A 111 -13.92 15.69 -1.50
N ARG A 112 -13.71 16.43 -0.41
CA ARG A 112 -14.19 17.82 -0.27
C ARG A 112 -13.60 18.74 -1.33
N HIS A 113 -12.29 18.67 -1.57
CA HIS A 113 -11.63 19.46 -2.60
C HIS A 113 -12.14 19.10 -4.00
N ALA A 114 -12.32 17.82 -4.30
CA ALA A 114 -12.87 17.37 -5.57
C ALA A 114 -14.30 17.90 -5.78
N LEU A 115 -15.16 17.83 -4.76
CA LEU A 115 -16.53 18.34 -4.83
C LEU A 115 -16.54 19.86 -5.04
N LYS A 116 -15.73 20.59 -4.27
CA LYS A 116 -15.60 22.05 -4.41
C LYS A 116 -15.13 22.43 -5.80
N ALA A 117 -14.05 21.82 -6.28
CA ALA A 117 -13.50 22.04 -7.62
C ALA A 117 -14.52 21.73 -8.72
N PHE A 118 -15.29 20.64 -8.58
CA PHE A 118 -16.35 20.31 -9.54
C PHE A 118 -17.42 21.41 -9.60
N ASN A 119 -17.86 21.91 -8.44
CA ASN A 119 -18.85 22.98 -8.35
C ASN A 119 -18.34 24.31 -8.95
N GLU A 120 -17.04 24.56 -8.87
CA GLU A 120 -16.38 25.75 -9.42
C GLU A 120 -16.03 25.61 -10.91
N GLY A 121 -16.35 24.48 -11.55
CA GLY A 121 -16.07 24.23 -12.96
C GLY A 121 -14.67 23.69 -13.25
N HIS A 122 -13.86 23.43 -12.23
CA HIS A 122 -12.54 22.79 -12.33
C HIS A 122 -12.68 21.26 -12.46
N VAL A 123 -13.40 20.81 -13.48
CA VAL A 123 -13.82 19.42 -13.70
C VAL A 123 -12.63 18.46 -13.82
N GLU A 124 -11.60 18.81 -14.59
CA GLU A 124 -10.41 17.98 -14.78
C GLU A 124 -9.64 17.76 -13.46
N PHE A 125 -9.43 18.85 -12.71
CA PHE A 125 -8.77 18.79 -11.41
C PHE A 125 -9.56 17.93 -10.42
N SER A 126 -10.89 18.13 -10.35
CA SER A 126 -11.78 17.29 -9.53
C SER A 126 -11.61 15.80 -9.86
N ARG A 127 -11.59 15.46 -11.15
CA ARG A 127 -11.43 14.08 -11.60
C ARG A 127 -10.09 13.47 -11.16
N ASN A 128 -9.01 14.23 -11.28
CA ASN A 128 -7.66 13.75 -10.93
C ASN A 128 -7.53 13.54 -9.41
N VAL A 129 -8.06 14.45 -8.59
CA VAL A 129 -8.10 14.27 -7.12
C VAL A 129 -8.90 13.01 -6.72
N LEU A 130 -10.00 12.70 -7.42
CA LEU A 130 -10.77 11.47 -7.18
C LEU A 130 -10.00 10.20 -7.59
N ARG A 131 -9.21 10.24 -8.67
CA ARG A 131 -8.33 9.11 -9.06
C ARG A 131 -7.25 8.85 -8.02
N GLU A 132 -6.62 9.91 -7.51
CA GLU A 132 -5.57 9.82 -6.49
C GLU A 132 -6.04 9.13 -5.20
N ASN A 133 -7.35 9.19 -4.88
CA ASN A 133 -7.91 8.51 -3.71
C ASN A 133 -7.75 6.97 -3.76
N LEU A 134 -7.62 6.37 -4.95
CA LEU A 134 -7.33 4.94 -5.05
C LEU A 134 -5.93 4.59 -4.53
N GLY A 135 -4.97 5.51 -4.66
CA GLY A 135 -3.64 5.36 -4.09
C GLY A 135 -3.70 5.16 -2.57
N LEU A 136 -4.52 5.95 -1.86
CA LEU A 136 -4.73 5.80 -0.41
C LEU A 136 -5.32 4.45 -0.04
N CYS A 137 -6.28 3.98 -0.83
CA CYS A 137 -6.88 2.66 -0.66
C CYS A 137 -5.82 1.57 -0.86
N PHE A 138 -4.97 1.70 -1.89
CA PHE A 138 -3.86 0.79 -2.16
C PHE A 138 -2.90 0.74 -0.98
N SER A 139 -2.47 1.89 -0.46
CA SER A 139 -1.53 1.95 0.66
C SER A 139 -2.09 1.25 1.90
N CYS A 140 -3.34 1.52 2.27
CA CYS A 140 -3.96 0.90 3.44
C CYS A 140 -4.24 -0.60 3.25
N HIS A 141 -4.77 -0.99 2.10
CA HIS A 141 -5.18 -2.38 1.85
C HIS A 141 -4.01 -3.32 1.55
N THR A 142 -2.88 -2.81 1.04
CA THR A 142 -1.66 -3.64 0.91
C THR A 142 -0.89 -3.78 2.21
N THR A 143 -1.22 -2.97 3.22
CA THR A 143 -0.63 -3.02 4.56
C THR A 143 -1.41 -3.91 5.52
N THR A 144 -2.73 -3.97 5.36
CA THR A 144 -3.64 -4.61 6.30
C THR A 144 -4.36 -5.78 5.65
N GLN A 145 -4.38 -6.95 6.31
CA GLN A 145 -5.09 -8.14 5.83
C GLN A 145 -6.52 -8.25 6.38
N PHE A 146 -6.97 -7.27 7.17
CA PHE A 146 -8.25 -7.31 7.88
C PHE A 146 -9.35 -6.56 7.14
N GLY A 147 -10.55 -7.15 7.05
CA GLY A 147 -11.70 -6.56 6.37
C GLY A 147 -12.25 -7.49 5.30
N PRO A 148 -13.54 -7.34 4.91
CA PRO A 148 -14.17 -8.27 3.98
C PRO A 148 -13.49 -8.19 2.62
N GLU A 149 -13.25 -9.36 2.02
CA GLU A 149 -13.09 -9.43 0.57
C GLU A 149 -14.45 -9.08 -0.04
N ASN A 150 -14.49 -8.01 -0.83
CA ASN A 150 -15.71 -7.65 -1.50
C ASN A 150 -15.72 -8.27 -2.89
N ASN A 151 -16.73 -9.10 -3.17
CA ASN A 151 -16.97 -9.66 -4.50
C ASN A 151 -17.62 -8.62 -5.43
N PHE A 152 -17.07 -7.40 -5.48
CA PHE A 152 -17.60 -6.38 -6.36
C PHE A 152 -17.36 -6.75 -7.82
N THR A 153 -18.44 -6.80 -8.57
CA THR A 153 -18.38 -7.04 -10.01
C THR A 153 -18.01 -5.76 -10.75
N THR A 154 -17.09 -5.88 -11.70
CA THR A 154 -16.83 -4.86 -12.72
C THR A 154 -17.89 -4.84 -13.81
N ALA A 155 -18.92 -5.70 -13.75
CA ALA A 155 -19.98 -5.76 -14.76
C ALA A 155 -20.78 -4.44 -14.90
N LYS A 156 -20.72 -3.55 -13.90
CA LYS A 156 -21.30 -2.20 -13.99
C LYS A 156 -20.40 -1.19 -14.72
N LEU A 157 -19.12 -1.53 -14.97
CA LEU A 157 -18.25 -0.72 -15.81
C LEU A 157 -18.66 -0.95 -17.27
N SER A 158 -18.85 0.14 -18.01
CA SER A 158 -19.16 0.10 -19.45
C SER A 158 -18.16 -0.78 -20.21
N SER A 159 -18.60 -1.49 -21.26
CA SER A 159 -17.69 -2.26 -22.12
C SER A 159 -16.67 -1.37 -22.85
N ASN A 160 -16.97 -0.07 -23.01
CA ASN A 160 -16.08 0.93 -23.63
C ASN A 160 -15.15 1.60 -22.61
N PHE A 161 -15.24 1.20 -21.34
CA PHE A 161 -14.45 1.73 -20.25
C PHE A 161 -12.99 1.28 -20.37
N ARG A 162 -12.07 2.24 -20.55
CA ARG A 162 -10.63 1.99 -20.67
C ARG A 162 -9.88 2.60 -19.48
N MET A 163 -9.59 1.76 -18.48
CA MET A 163 -8.59 2.07 -17.46
C MET A 163 -7.22 1.60 -17.93
N GLN A 164 -6.16 2.36 -17.64
CA GLN A 164 -4.82 1.82 -17.77
C GLN A 164 -4.66 0.61 -16.83
N PRO A 165 -3.85 -0.41 -17.18
CA PRO A 165 -3.76 -1.61 -16.36
C PRO A 165 -3.35 -1.35 -14.90
N SER A 166 -2.48 -0.36 -14.69
CA SER A 166 -2.00 0.05 -13.37
C SER A 166 -3.12 0.65 -12.49
N GLU A 167 -4.10 1.31 -13.10
CA GLU A 167 -5.27 1.90 -12.44
C GLU A 167 -6.34 0.85 -12.18
N LYS A 168 -6.56 -0.04 -13.16
CA LYS A 168 -7.45 -1.19 -12.99
C LYS A 168 -7.00 -2.07 -11.83
N ALA A 169 -5.69 -2.24 -11.66
CA ALA A 169 -5.12 -2.94 -10.52
C ALA A 169 -5.36 -2.20 -9.19
N GLU A 170 -5.19 -0.87 -9.15
CA GLU A 170 -5.51 -0.07 -7.96
C GLU A 170 -6.99 -0.17 -7.56
N TYR A 171 -7.90 -0.13 -8.54
CA TYR A 171 -9.33 -0.35 -8.28
C TYR A 171 -9.60 -1.72 -7.67
N TYR A 172 -8.97 -2.77 -8.19
CA TYR A 172 -9.08 -4.10 -7.61
C TYR A 172 -8.50 -4.16 -6.19
N VAL A 173 -7.40 -3.47 -5.91
CA VAL A 173 -6.86 -3.39 -4.54
C VAL A 173 -7.78 -2.60 -3.61
N ALA A 174 -8.33 -1.48 -4.07
CA ALA A 174 -9.29 -0.68 -3.32
C ALA A 174 -10.54 -1.50 -2.93
N THR A 175 -10.93 -2.44 -3.78
CA THR A 175 -12.02 -3.39 -3.52
C THR A 175 -11.56 -4.74 -2.95
N ARG A 176 -10.27 -4.89 -2.60
CA ARG A 176 -9.64 -6.10 -2.01
C ARG A 176 -9.64 -7.35 -2.91
N GLN A 177 -9.78 -7.18 -4.21
CA GLN A 177 -9.69 -8.21 -5.23
C GLN A 177 -8.23 -8.46 -5.66
N PHE A 178 -7.37 -8.80 -4.71
CA PHE A 178 -5.91 -8.85 -4.94
C PHE A 178 -5.48 -9.81 -6.05
N ASN A 179 -6.16 -10.95 -6.21
CA ASN A 179 -5.84 -11.90 -7.29
C ASN A 179 -6.06 -11.29 -8.67
N ARG A 180 -7.17 -10.57 -8.87
CA ARG A 180 -7.47 -9.87 -10.12
C ARG A 180 -6.50 -8.72 -10.38
N ALA A 181 -6.09 -8.01 -9.32
CA ALA A 181 -5.04 -6.98 -9.43
C ALA A 181 -3.70 -7.60 -9.91
N ILE A 182 -3.30 -8.73 -9.33
CA ILE A 182 -2.10 -9.47 -9.70
C ILE A 182 -2.19 -9.96 -11.15
N GLU A 183 -3.33 -10.51 -11.55
CA GLU A 183 -3.59 -11.00 -12.91
C GLU A 183 -3.36 -9.88 -13.94
N VAL A 184 -4.06 -8.74 -13.80
CA VAL A 184 -3.94 -7.58 -14.70
C VAL A 184 -2.50 -7.07 -14.78
N LEU A 185 -1.83 -6.92 -13.65
CA LEU A 185 -0.44 -6.45 -13.64
C LEU A 185 0.49 -7.48 -14.30
N SER A 186 0.27 -8.76 -14.05
CA SER A 186 1.10 -9.83 -14.60
C SER A 186 0.95 -9.99 -16.11
N GLU A 187 -0.27 -9.81 -16.64
CA GLU A 187 -0.52 -9.77 -18.09
C GLU A 187 0.20 -8.60 -18.72
N THR A 188 0.04 -7.40 -18.14
CA THR A 188 0.69 -6.17 -18.61
C THR A 188 2.21 -6.30 -18.68
N LEU A 189 2.82 -6.90 -17.65
CA LEU A 189 4.27 -7.05 -17.54
C LEU A 189 4.84 -8.20 -18.40
N ARG A 190 4.00 -9.11 -18.91
CA ARG A 190 4.43 -10.24 -19.75
C ARG A 190 4.38 -9.95 -21.24
N THR A 191 3.54 -9.02 -21.70
CA THR A 191 3.35 -8.77 -23.14
C THR A 191 4.58 -8.07 -23.75
N PRO A 192 5.39 -8.76 -24.58
CA PRO A 192 6.57 -8.17 -25.19
C PRO A 192 6.15 -7.29 -26.38
N GLY A 193 6.62 -6.04 -26.40
CA GLY A 193 6.59 -5.21 -27.61
C GLY A 193 5.33 -4.35 -27.86
N SER A 194 4.37 -4.23 -26.93
CA SER A 194 3.20 -3.35 -27.17
C SER A 194 2.67 -2.48 -26.02
N LEU A 195 3.15 -2.53 -24.77
CA LEU A 195 2.33 -2.00 -23.66
C LEU A 195 3.11 -1.23 -22.59
N MET A 196 3.60 -0.06 -23.01
CA MET A 196 3.61 1.28 -22.38
C MET A 196 4.86 1.96 -22.98
N ASP A 197 4.67 2.90 -23.91
CA ASP A 197 5.79 3.69 -24.50
C ASP A 197 6.59 4.41 -23.41
N ASP A 198 5.99 4.55 -22.22
CA ASP A 198 6.56 5.13 -21.03
C ASP A 198 7.17 4.07 -20.08
N PRO A 199 8.52 4.02 -19.94
CA PRO A 199 9.18 3.20 -18.94
C PRO A 199 8.71 3.46 -17.49
N HIS A 200 8.24 4.66 -17.17
CA HIS A 200 7.75 4.99 -15.83
C HIS A 200 6.50 4.17 -15.48
N GLU A 201 5.58 4.01 -16.42
CA GLU A 201 4.36 3.24 -16.17
C GLU A 201 4.66 1.74 -15.98
N GLN A 202 5.65 1.19 -16.70
CA GLN A 202 6.11 -0.19 -16.52
C GLN A 202 6.71 -0.41 -15.14
N VAL A 203 7.58 0.52 -14.69
CA VAL A 203 8.16 0.47 -13.33
C VAL A 203 7.08 0.58 -12.28
N ALA A 204 6.10 1.47 -12.46
CA ALA A 204 4.99 1.61 -11.54
C ALA A 204 4.16 0.32 -11.45
N ALA A 205 3.84 -0.31 -12.58
CA ALA A 205 3.13 -1.59 -12.62
C ALA A 205 3.93 -2.71 -11.93
N LEU A 206 5.23 -2.80 -12.19
CA LEU A 206 6.12 -3.79 -11.57
C LEU A 206 6.20 -3.59 -10.05
N LYS A 207 6.36 -2.35 -9.58
CA LYS A 207 6.40 -2.03 -8.15
C LYS A 207 5.08 -2.36 -7.45
N LYS A 208 3.94 -2.10 -8.09
CA LYS A 208 2.61 -2.51 -7.58
C LYS A 208 2.50 -4.03 -7.49
N TYR A 209 2.91 -4.75 -8.54
CA TYR A 209 2.91 -6.22 -8.54
C TYR A 209 3.77 -6.79 -7.41
N LEU A 210 4.99 -6.30 -7.26
CA LEU A 210 5.91 -6.71 -6.20
C LEU A 210 5.36 -6.35 -4.82
N SER A 211 4.72 -5.19 -4.65
CA SER A 211 4.07 -4.81 -3.39
C SER A 211 2.99 -5.81 -2.98
N LEU A 212 2.17 -6.26 -3.94
CA LEU A 212 1.14 -7.28 -3.72
C LEU A 212 1.75 -8.64 -3.39
N GLN A 213 2.74 -9.09 -4.15
CA GLN A 213 3.36 -10.39 -3.91
C GLN A 213 4.12 -10.43 -2.57
N VAL A 214 4.83 -9.35 -2.22
CA VAL A 214 5.66 -9.29 -1.02
C VAL A 214 4.83 -9.06 0.25
N ARG A 215 3.93 -8.07 0.24
CA ARG A 215 3.19 -7.66 1.46
C ARG A 215 1.92 -8.46 1.66
N VAL A 216 1.17 -8.71 0.58
CA VAL A 216 -0.15 -9.34 0.65
C VAL A 216 -0.02 -10.86 0.55
N LYS A 217 0.54 -11.38 -0.55
CA LYS A 217 0.65 -12.83 -0.79
C LYS A 217 1.77 -13.51 -0.02
N LYS A 218 2.80 -12.74 0.33
CA LYS A 218 4.04 -13.25 0.95
C LYS A 218 4.67 -14.37 0.11
N ASP A 219 4.60 -14.23 -1.22
CA ASP A 219 5.03 -15.23 -2.19
C ASP A 219 6.25 -14.75 -3.00
N PRO A 220 7.48 -14.98 -2.50
CA PRO A 220 8.68 -14.62 -3.23
C PRO A 220 8.91 -15.48 -4.48
N SER A 221 8.27 -16.64 -4.62
CA SER A 221 8.43 -17.52 -5.78
C SER A 221 7.71 -16.94 -6.99
N ALA A 222 6.42 -16.61 -6.83
CA ALA A 222 5.64 -15.96 -7.87
C ALA A 222 6.22 -14.58 -8.24
N ALA A 223 6.73 -13.83 -7.25
CA ALA A 223 7.41 -12.56 -7.50
C ALA A 223 8.65 -12.73 -8.39
N ALA A 224 9.54 -13.67 -8.02
CA ALA A 224 10.78 -13.92 -8.76
C ALA A 224 10.48 -14.45 -10.17
N SER A 225 9.52 -15.37 -10.33
CA SER A 225 9.18 -15.92 -11.64
C SER A 225 8.78 -14.84 -12.65
N LEU A 226 7.89 -13.91 -12.24
CA LEU A 226 7.49 -12.81 -13.12
C LEU A 226 8.65 -11.84 -13.38
N LEU A 227 9.39 -11.45 -12.33
CA LEU A 227 10.51 -10.52 -12.48
C LEU A 227 11.60 -11.09 -13.41
N GLN A 228 11.82 -12.41 -13.40
CA GLN A 228 12.79 -13.04 -14.32
C GLN A 228 12.32 -12.92 -15.76
N SER A 229 11.03 -13.18 -16.01
CA SER A 229 10.44 -13.01 -17.34
C SER A 229 10.54 -11.55 -17.80
N PHE A 230 10.30 -10.60 -16.90
CA PHE A 230 10.43 -9.17 -17.18
C PHE A 230 11.87 -8.81 -17.54
N LEU A 231 12.86 -9.22 -16.74
CA LEU A 231 14.29 -8.96 -16.96
C LEU A 231 14.85 -9.61 -18.23
N ASN A 232 14.23 -10.66 -18.74
CA ASN A 232 14.63 -11.28 -20.01
C ASN A 232 14.31 -10.41 -21.25
N ASN A 233 13.60 -9.30 -21.08
CA ASN A 233 13.37 -8.33 -22.14
C ASN A 233 14.64 -7.51 -22.43
N LYS A 234 15.23 -7.75 -23.61
CA LYS A 234 16.47 -7.10 -24.06
C LYS A 234 16.35 -5.59 -24.27
N ASN A 235 15.14 -5.05 -24.34
CA ASN A 235 14.88 -3.63 -24.57
C ASN A 235 14.64 -2.84 -23.28
N LEU A 236 14.87 -3.44 -22.10
CA LEU A 236 14.72 -2.72 -20.84
C LEU A 236 15.77 -1.62 -20.70
N PRO A 237 15.37 -0.39 -20.31
CA PRO A 237 16.30 0.63 -19.88
C PRO A 237 17.24 0.13 -18.78
N TYR A 238 18.51 0.52 -18.86
CA TYR A 238 19.57 0.06 -17.96
C TYR A 238 19.23 0.24 -16.47
N PHE A 239 18.62 1.37 -16.09
CA PHE A 239 18.25 1.64 -14.70
C PHE A 239 17.20 0.65 -14.18
N ILE A 240 16.22 0.27 -15.01
CA ILE A 240 15.18 -0.70 -14.67
C ILE A 240 15.78 -2.10 -14.51
N ALA A 241 16.66 -2.50 -15.42
CA ALA A 241 17.34 -3.79 -15.36
C ALA A 241 18.18 -3.91 -14.08
N THR A 242 18.98 -2.87 -13.77
CA THR A 242 19.85 -2.83 -12.59
C THR A 242 19.06 -2.96 -11.28
N ASP A 243 17.97 -2.20 -11.15
CA ASP A 243 17.10 -2.29 -9.97
C ASP A 243 16.43 -3.67 -9.88
N GLY A 244 15.89 -4.17 -11.01
CA GLY A 244 15.23 -5.46 -11.08
C GLY A 244 16.17 -6.64 -10.75
N GLU A 245 17.44 -6.61 -11.15
CA GLU A 245 18.43 -7.61 -10.78
C GLU A 245 18.68 -7.63 -9.26
N SER A 246 18.76 -6.44 -8.63
CA SER A 246 18.90 -6.36 -7.17
C SER A 246 17.67 -6.91 -6.45
N TRP A 247 16.46 -6.60 -6.95
CA TRP A 247 15.20 -7.13 -6.43
C TRP A 247 15.11 -8.65 -6.62
N MET A 248 15.53 -9.17 -7.76
CA MET A 248 15.60 -10.61 -8.03
C MET A 248 16.46 -11.31 -6.99
N LYS A 249 17.67 -10.78 -6.73
CA LYS A 249 18.55 -11.31 -5.70
C LYS A 249 17.88 -11.31 -4.32
N SER A 250 17.20 -10.21 -3.94
CA SER A 250 16.45 -10.15 -2.67
C SER A 250 15.36 -11.22 -2.57
N LEU A 251 14.62 -11.45 -3.66
CA LEU A 251 13.54 -12.43 -3.69
C LEU A 251 14.09 -13.86 -3.59
N LEU A 252 15.15 -14.20 -4.32
CA LEU A 252 15.79 -15.50 -4.26
C LEU A 252 16.42 -15.78 -2.88
N GLU A 253 17.02 -14.77 -2.26
CA GLU A 253 17.50 -14.88 -0.88
C GLU A 253 16.33 -15.14 0.07
N TRP A 254 15.21 -14.42 -0.06
CA TRP A 254 14.04 -14.63 0.77
C TRP A 254 13.42 -16.03 0.59
N GLN A 255 13.36 -16.59 -0.62
CA GLN A 255 12.89 -17.95 -0.84
C GLN A 255 13.66 -19.01 -0.04
N ARG A 256 14.95 -18.77 0.19
CA ARG A 256 15.85 -19.67 0.93
C ARG A 256 15.86 -19.40 2.44
N GLU A 257 15.26 -18.30 2.88
CA GLU A 257 15.21 -17.99 4.31
C GLU A 257 14.33 -19.01 5.03
N PRO A 258 14.78 -19.56 6.18
CA PRO A 258 13.92 -20.39 6.99
C PRO A 258 12.70 -19.59 7.47
N LYS A 259 11.55 -20.25 7.58
CA LYS A 259 10.36 -19.66 8.20
C LYS A 259 10.73 -19.27 9.63
N ALA A 260 10.71 -17.96 9.91
CA ALA A 260 11.11 -17.44 11.22
C ALA A 260 9.96 -17.59 12.21
N ASN A 261 10.26 -18.11 13.40
CA ASN A 261 9.34 -18.12 14.54
C ASN A 261 9.55 -16.87 15.39
N GLY A 262 8.56 -15.97 15.44
CA GLY A 262 8.36 -15.04 16.57
C GLY A 262 9.34 -13.87 16.79
N GLN A 263 10.07 -13.38 15.77
CA GLN A 263 10.94 -12.18 15.93
C GLN A 263 10.73 -11.13 14.82
N SER A 264 9.50 -10.67 14.65
CA SER A 264 9.07 -9.69 13.62
C SER A 264 9.96 -8.44 13.62
N PHE A 265 10.14 -7.78 14.78
CA PHE A 265 10.85 -6.51 14.88
C PHE A 265 12.36 -6.61 14.62
N LYS A 266 13.06 -7.59 15.22
CA LYS A 266 14.50 -7.78 15.00
C LYS A 266 14.79 -8.11 13.53
N LYS A 267 13.93 -8.91 12.89
CA LYS A 267 14.01 -9.21 11.46
C LYS A 267 13.80 -7.96 10.62
N ALA A 268 12.81 -7.13 10.94
CA ALA A 268 12.59 -5.86 10.24
C ALA A 268 13.82 -4.93 10.33
N GLN A 269 14.43 -4.80 11.52
CA GLN A 269 15.65 -4.00 11.69
C GLN A 269 16.83 -4.55 10.86
N ALA A 270 16.99 -5.87 10.78
CA ALA A 270 18.02 -6.49 9.95
C ALA A 270 17.80 -6.21 8.46
N LEU A 271 16.54 -6.29 7.99
CA LEU A 271 16.16 -5.94 6.62
C LEU A 271 16.45 -4.48 6.32
N LEU A 272 16.16 -3.55 7.23
CA LEU A 272 16.46 -2.13 7.02
C LEU A 272 17.95 -1.80 7.01
N ARG A 273 18.76 -2.48 7.83
CA ARG A 273 20.23 -2.35 7.73
C ARG A 273 20.73 -2.81 6.37
N LYS A 274 20.23 -3.95 5.89
CA LYS A 274 20.54 -4.47 4.56
C LYS A 274 20.08 -3.51 3.46
N ALA A 275 18.88 -2.95 3.59
CA ALA A 275 18.33 -1.96 2.66
C ALA A 275 19.23 -0.73 2.52
N LYS A 276 19.64 -0.14 3.64
CA LYS A 276 20.55 1.03 3.66
C LYS A 276 21.90 0.72 3.03
N PHE A 277 22.46 -0.46 3.34
CA PHE A 277 23.70 -0.92 2.70
C PHE A 277 23.56 -1.05 1.18
N LYS A 278 22.43 -1.57 0.69
CA LYS A 278 22.15 -1.65 -0.75
C LYS A 278 22.01 -0.28 -1.38
N GLN A 279 21.24 0.62 -0.79
CA GLN A 279 21.06 1.98 -1.32
C GLN A 279 22.38 2.73 -1.50
N GLY A 280 23.29 2.61 -0.53
CA GLY A 280 24.60 3.25 -0.61
C GLY A 280 25.55 2.68 -1.66
N ASN A 281 25.35 1.43 -2.10
CA ASN A 281 26.28 0.73 -3.00
C ASN A 281 25.71 0.43 -4.40
N GLN A 282 24.39 0.34 -4.53
CA GLN A 282 23.70 -0.19 -5.72
C GLN A 282 22.61 0.76 -6.25
N GLY A 283 22.46 1.95 -5.65
CA GLY A 283 21.45 2.94 -6.03
C GLY A 283 20.20 2.89 -5.16
N TYR A 284 19.47 4.01 -5.14
CA TYR A 284 18.37 4.27 -4.18
C TYR A 284 17.22 3.26 -4.25
N GLN A 285 16.92 2.73 -5.43
CA GLN A 285 15.77 1.84 -5.66
C GLN A 285 16.10 0.35 -5.47
N SER A 286 17.38 -0.02 -5.38
CA SER A 286 17.87 -1.41 -5.24
C SER A 286 17.33 -2.17 -4.01
N ALA A 287 16.88 -1.44 -2.98
CA ALA A 287 16.45 -1.99 -1.69
C ALA A 287 14.93 -2.17 -1.55
N PHE A 288 14.15 -2.01 -2.64
CA PHE A 288 12.68 -2.00 -2.61
C PHE A 288 12.07 -3.22 -1.88
N ILE A 289 12.55 -4.42 -2.18
CA ILE A 289 12.05 -5.67 -1.57
C ILE A 289 12.30 -5.70 -0.06
N GLU A 290 13.48 -5.28 0.40
CA GLU A 290 13.80 -5.20 1.83
C GLU A 290 12.86 -4.22 2.55
N TYR A 291 12.56 -3.05 1.97
CA TYR A 291 11.63 -2.08 2.55
C TYR A 291 10.18 -2.58 2.58
N LEU A 292 9.69 -3.25 1.52
CA LEU A 292 8.37 -3.87 1.52
C LEU A 292 8.22 -4.93 2.63
N ARG A 293 9.25 -5.77 2.81
CA ARG A 293 9.26 -6.81 3.85
C ARG A 293 9.37 -6.21 5.24
N ALA A 294 10.27 -5.25 5.43
CA ALA A 294 10.48 -4.58 6.70
C ALA A 294 9.23 -3.83 7.15
N SER A 295 8.62 -3.04 6.27
CA SER A 295 7.39 -2.32 6.58
C SER A 295 6.26 -3.28 6.99
N SER A 296 6.04 -4.38 6.26
CA SER A 296 5.05 -5.39 6.65
C SER A 296 5.28 -5.91 8.06
N LEU A 297 6.52 -6.26 8.43
CA LEU A 297 6.85 -6.75 9.77
C LEU A 297 6.73 -5.68 10.86
N LEU A 298 7.00 -4.42 10.52
CA LEU A 298 6.87 -3.28 11.45
C LEU A 298 5.40 -2.99 11.76
N HIS A 299 4.52 -3.04 10.75
CA HIS A 299 3.08 -2.94 10.95
C HIS A 299 2.54 -4.06 11.83
N ASP A 300 3.05 -5.29 11.66
CA ASP A 300 2.73 -6.39 12.57
C ASP A 300 3.19 -6.08 14.01
N GLY A 301 4.41 -5.55 14.15
CA GLY A 301 4.98 -5.16 15.43
C GLY A 301 4.16 -4.09 16.18
N LEU A 302 3.52 -3.14 15.49
CA LEU A 302 2.67 -2.12 16.14
C LEU A 302 1.49 -2.71 16.91
N ARG A 303 1.01 -3.90 16.50
CA ARG A 303 -0.08 -4.61 17.18
C ARG A 303 0.40 -5.45 18.35
N GLU A 304 1.68 -5.86 18.31
CA GLU A 304 2.29 -6.73 19.30
C GLU A 304 2.81 -5.95 20.52
N THR A 305 3.44 -4.79 20.30
CA THR A 305 4.05 -4.02 21.39
C THR A 305 3.09 -3.00 22.01
N LYS A 306 3.15 -2.87 23.34
CA LYS A 306 2.49 -1.81 24.12
C LYS A 306 3.48 -0.81 24.73
N ASP A 307 4.78 -1.07 24.62
CA ASP A 307 5.81 -0.15 25.12
C ASP A 307 5.89 1.07 24.20
N PRO A 308 5.64 2.30 24.71
CA PRO A 308 5.67 3.51 23.90
C PRO A 308 7.01 3.77 23.21
N VAL A 309 8.14 3.40 23.85
CA VAL A 309 9.47 3.63 23.26
C VAL A 309 9.71 2.67 22.09
N ALA A 310 9.36 1.39 22.24
CA ALA A 310 9.37 0.43 21.13
C ALA A 310 8.41 0.84 20.00
N GLN A 311 7.20 1.30 20.31
CA GLN A 311 6.24 1.82 19.31
C GLN A 311 6.81 3.01 18.55
N ALA A 312 7.36 4.01 19.26
CA ALA A 312 8.03 5.15 18.64
C ALA A 312 9.18 4.71 17.73
N LYS A 313 9.96 3.70 18.14
CA LYS A 313 11.00 3.14 17.28
C LYS A 313 10.45 2.45 16.04
N ILE A 314 9.32 1.76 16.14
CA ILE A 314 8.64 1.18 14.97
C ILE A 314 8.16 2.28 14.02
N TYR A 315 7.50 3.32 14.53
CA TYR A 315 7.07 4.46 13.71
C TYR A 315 8.25 5.12 13.00
N GLN A 316 9.37 5.34 13.68
CA GLN A 316 10.58 5.86 13.05
C GLN A 316 11.00 5.02 11.83
N LEU A 317 11.03 3.70 12.00
CA LEU A 317 11.47 2.77 10.95
C LEU A 317 10.45 2.65 9.82
N LEU A 318 9.15 2.80 10.11
CA LEU A 318 8.10 2.91 9.11
C LEU A 318 8.25 4.19 8.29
N GLY A 319 8.47 5.35 8.94
CA GLY A 319 8.73 6.61 8.26
C GLY A 319 9.91 6.50 7.28
N GLN A 320 11.04 5.96 7.73
CA GLN A 320 12.21 5.70 6.87
C GLN A 320 11.90 4.73 5.72
N SER A 321 11.05 3.73 5.95
CA SER A 321 10.65 2.80 4.89
C SER A 321 9.81 3.50 3.83
N TYR A 322 8.86 4.32 4.26
CA TYR A 322 7.93 5.01 3.35
C TYR A 322 8.59 6.15 2.57
N GLU A 323 9.71 6.72 3.02
CA GLU A 323 10.48 7.66 2.18
C GLU A 323 10.95 6.99 0.87
N THR A 324 11.37 5.73 0.95
CA THR A 324 11.78 4.94 -0.23
C THR A 324 10.59 4.36 -0.98
N LEU A 325 9.51 4.00 -0.28
CA LEU A 325 8.30 3.44 -0.90
C LEU A 325 7.32 4.51 -1.43
N SER A 326 7.61 5.80 -1.26
CA SER A 326 6.73 6.94 -1.58
C SER A 326 6.18 6.92 -3.02
N GLU A 327 7.00 6.47 -3.98
CA GLU A 327 6.62 6.27 -5.39
C GLU A 327 5.45 5.29 -5.62
N THR A 328 5.01 4.56 -4.58
CA THR A 328 3.81 3.72 -4.61
C THR A 328 2.51 4.46 -4.24
N GLY A 329 2.55 5.80 -4.18
CA GLY A 329 1.39 6.65 -3.90
C GLY A 329 1.23 7.05 -2.43
N THR A 330 2.34 7.12 -1.67
CA THR A 330 2.35 7.38 -0.22
C THR A 330 3.16 8.62 0.16
N TRP A 331 3.15 9.66 -0.68
CA TRP A 331 4.05 10.81 -0.61
C TRP A 331 4.17 11.47 0.76
N ASP A 332 3.07 11.69 1.48
CA ASP A 332 3.06 12.36 2.80
C ASP A 332 3.10 11.39 4.00
N LEU A 333 3.15 10.08 3.75
CA LEU A 333 3.07 9.08 4.80
C LEU A 333 4.28 9.07 5.75
N PRO A 334 5.54 9.34 5.31
CA PRO A 334 6.69 9.40 6.20
C PRO A 334 6.54 10.38 7.35
N GLU A 335 6.07 11.60 7.06
CA GLU A 335 5.89 12.69 8.03
C GLU A 335 4.90 12.30 9.12
N PHE A 336 3.81 11.61 8.75
CA PHE A 336 2.82 11.11 9.72
C PHE A 336 3.43 10.10 10.70
N TYR A 337 4.32 9.23 10.23
CA TYR A 337 5.03 8.31 11.12
C TYR A 337 6.06 9.01 12.00
N PHE A 338 6.80 9.98 11.47
CA PHE A 338 7.75 10.72 12.29
C PHE A 338 7.05 11.56 13.36
N GLU A 339 5.92 12.18 13.03
CA GLU A 339 5.06 12.84 14.01
C GLU A 339 4.53 11.86 15.06
N ALA A 340 3.96 10.73 14.64
CA ALA A 340 3.48 9.71 15.56
C ALA A 340 4.59 9.22 16.50
N CYS A 341 5.81 9.06 15.98
CA CYS A 341 6.99 8.73 16.79
C CYS A 341 7.28 9.78 17.88
N VAL A 342 7.33 11.08 17.51
CA VAL A 342 7.59 12.17 18.47
C VAL A 342 6.52 12.21 19.56
N ARG A 343 5.24 12.09 19.17
CA ARG A 343 4.10 12.17 20.09
C ARG A 343 3.99 10.95 21.01
N THR A 344 4.42 9.77 20.55
CA THR A 344 4.30 8.52 21.31
C THR A 344 5.33 8.43 22.43
N ALA A 345 6.56 8.91 22.20
CA ALA A 345 7.63 8.85 23.19
C ALA A 345 8.35 10.22 23.33
N PRO A 346 7.65 11.28 23.77
CA PRO A 346 8.21 12.64 23.81
C PRO A 346 9.47 12.71 24.68
N LYS A 347 10.37 13.65 24.35
CA LYS A 347 11.63 13.92 25.07
C LYS A 347 12.61 12.73 25.16
N THR A 348 12.40 11.66 24.40
CA THR A 348 13.33 10.52 24.31
C THR A 348 14.36 10.70 23.19
N PRO A 349 15.48 9.94 23.19
CA PRO A 349 16.43 9.95 22.07
C PRO A 349 15.78 9.60 20.72
N VAL A 350 14.80 8.68 20.72
CA VAL A 350 14.08 8.30 19.50
C VAL A 350 13.20 9.44 18.98
N ALA A 351 12.49 10.17 19.86
CA ALA A 351 11.71 11.33 19.45
C ALA A 351 12.58 12.45 18.87
N LYS A 352 13.77 12.71 19.44
CA LYS A 352 14.73 13.67 18.86
C LYS A 352 15.15 13.28 17.45
N GLN A 353 15.41 12.00 17.22
CA GLN A 353 15.78 11.52 15.89
C GLN A 353 14.59 11.60 14.93
N CYS A 354 13.38 11.21 15.35
CA CYS A 354 12.18 11.34 14.54
C CYS A 354 11.87 12.79 14.15
N PHE A 355 12.04 13.74 15.07
CA PHE A 355 11.89 15.16 14.74
C PHE A 355 12.87 15.61 13.66
N LYS A 356 14.14 15.19 13.74
CA LYS A 356 15.14 15.56 12.71
C LYS A 356 14.77 15.02 11.32
N GLU A 357 14.25 13.79 11.25
CA GLU A 357 13.78 13.21 9.98
C GLU A 357 12.51 13.92 9.48
N PHE A 358 11.57 14.25 10.38
CA PHE A 358 10.39 15.06 10.06
C PHE A 358 10.77 16.42 9.48
N GLU A 359 11.63 17.16 10.19
CA GLU A 359 12.12 18.48 9.78
C GLU A 359 12.82 18.40 8.43
N ARG A 360 13.71 17.40 8.23
CA ARG A 360 14.38 17.18 6.95
C ARG A 360 13.37 16.93 5.83
N SER A 361 12.38 16.07 6.05
CA SER A 361 11.38 15.72 5.03
C SER A 361 10.54 16.93 4.64
N VAL A 362 10.02 17.67 5.63
CA VAL A 362 9.25 18.90 5.40
C VAL A 362 10.08 19.96 4.68
N VAL A 363 11.31 20.23 5.14
CA VAL A 363 12.18 21.22 4.51
C VAL A 363 12.44 20.84 3.05
N LEU A 364 12.78 19.57 2.78
CA LEU A 364 13.03 19.09 1.42
C LEU A 364 11.78 19.20 0.53
N GLY A 365 10.61 18.82 1.04
CA GLY A 365 9.33 18.88 0.31
C GLY A 365 8.90 20.31 -0.06
N PHE A 366 9.36 21.31 0.68
CA PHE A 366 9.14 22.74 0.39
C PHE A 366 10.39 23.47 -0.13
N SER A 367 11.41 22.73 -0.55
CA SER A 367 12.62 23.26 -1.21
C SER A 367 12.48 23.21 -2.73
N GLY A 368 13.02 24.21 -3.42
CA GLY A 368 13.11 24.25 -4.88
C GLY A 368 14.17 25.22 -5.36
N SER A 369 14.24 25.46 -6.68
CA SER A 369 15.20 26.40 -7.29
C SER A 369 15.06 27.84 -6.78
N ALA A 370 13.87 28.22 -6.32
CA ALA A 370 13.59 29.54 -5.76
C ALA A 370 13.86 29.64 -4.24
N GLY A 371 14.32 28.58 -3.58
CA GLY A 371 14.56 28.54 -2.14
C GLY A 371 13.57 27.65 -1.38
N ILE A 372 13.40 27.93 -0.09
CA ILE A 372 12.58 27.14 0.84
C ILE A 372 11.33 27.93 1.23
N PHE A 373 10.13 27.40 0.94
CA PHE A 373 8.84 28.05 1.21
C PHE A 373 7.90 27.17 2.02
N ILE A 374 8.17 27.03 3.31
CA ILE A 374 7.32 26.22 4.21
C ILE A 374 6.01 26.99 4.53
N PRO A 375 4.83 26.38 4.42
CA PRO A 375 3.56 27.00 4.83
C PRO A 375 3.53 27.37 6.32
N LYS A 376 2.63 28.28 6.71
CA LYS A 376 2.53 28.72 8.12
C LYS A 376 2.14 27.55 9.03
N GLU A 377 1.23 26.72 8.57
CA GLU A 377 0.69 25.55 9.26
C GLU A 377 1.81 24.54 9.56
N GLU A 378 2.67 24.27 8.57
CA GLU A 378 3.82 23.36 8.73
C GLU A 378 4.89 23.94 9.65
N ARG A 379 5.14 25.26 9.64
CA ARG A 379 6.03 25.90 10.63
C ARG A 379 5.52 25.76 12.06
N VAL A 380 4.21 25.92 12.27
CA VAL A 380 3.57 25.75 13.58
C VAL A 380 3.70 24.30 14.04
N ARG A 381 3.34 23.34 13.17
CA ARG A 381 3.47 21.90 13.43
C ARG A 381 4.92 21.50 13.75
N MET A 382 5.88 21.99 12.98
CA MET A 382 7.31 21.74 13.20
C MET A 382 7.78 22.31 14.55
N SER A 383 7.36 23.53 14.90
CA SER A 383 7.72 24.15 16.19
C SER A 383 7.16 23.36 17.37
N GLU A 384 5.91 22.90 17.28
CA GLU A 384 5.28 22.05 18.29
C GLU A 384 6.05 20.73 18.46
N LEU A 385 6.35 20.03 17.37
CA LEU A 385 7.07 18.75 17.41
C LEU A 385 8.50 18.92 17.91
N LYS A 386 9.17 20.05 17.62
CA LYS A 386 10.51 20.34 18.16
C LYS A 386 10.47 20.37 19.69
N LEU A 387 9.50 21.08 20.28
CA LEU A 387 9.32 21.17 21.72
C LEU A 387 9.02 19.79 22.34
N LEU A 388 8.11 19.02 21.73
CA LEU A 388 7.76 17.67 22.20
C LEU A 388 8.96 16.70 22.12
N SER A 389 9.82 16.85 21.12
CA SER A 389 11.03 16.02 20.97
C SER A 389 12.08 16.30 22.05
N GLY A 390 12.03 17.47 22.71
CA GLY A 390 13.02 17.91 23.68
C GLY A 390 14.33 18.40 23.05
N LEU A 391 14.31 18.82 21.78
CA LEU A 391 15.37 19.63 21.18
C LEU A 391 15.18 21.09 21.57
N LYS A 392 16.28 21.78 21.88
CA LYS A 392 16.28 23.22 22.16
C LYS A 392 16.39 23.99 20.86
#